data_AF-A0A959ZCF4-F1
#
_entry.id   AF-A0A959ZCF4-F1
#
_cell.length_a   1.000
_cell.length_b   1.000
_cell.length_c   1.000
_cell.angle_alpha   90.00
_cell.angle_beta   90.00
_cell.angle_gamma   90.00
#
_symmetry.space_group_name_H-M   'P 1'
#
loop_
_entity.id
_entity.type
_entity.pdbx_description
1 polymer ?
#
loop_
_entity_poly.entity_id
_entity_poly.type
_entity_poly.pdbx_seq_one_letter_code
_entity_poly.pdbx_strand_id
1 'polypeptide(L)'
;MAQIAVRLSDDELAALDEAVAAGRYPSRAAAVRAGLAALGERERRREIAEAYREAYERLPQDEWFAESVAAMVGGRLAGERAGH
;
A
#
# COMPACT_ATOMS: atom_id res chain seq x y z
N MET A 1 12.28 -23.74 8.07
CA MET A 1 12.54 -22.36 8.54
C MET A 1 14.04 -22.12 8.48
N ALA A 2 14.45 -20.89 8.14
CA ALA A 2 15.84 -20.45 8.27
C ALA A 2 15.99 -19.57 9.52
N GLN A 3 17.17 -19.58 10.14
CA GLN A 3 17.51 -18.74 11.29
C GLN A 3 18.59 -17.75 10.89
N ILE A 4 18.44 -16.50 11.32
CA ILE A 4 19.42 -15.43 11.11
C ILE A 4 19.73 -14.83 12.47
N ALA A 5 21.02 -14.66 12.78
CA ALA A 5 21.47 -13.94 13.96
C ALA A 5 21.61 -12.45 13.61
N VAL A 6 20.87 -11.59 14.32
CA VAL A 6 20.94 -10.13 14.18
C VAL A 6 21.34 -9.52 15.51
N ARG A 7 22.13 -8.44 15.45
CA ARG A 7 22.45 -7.62 16.62
C ARG A 7 21.45 -6.49 16.70
N LEU A 8 20.88 -6.31 17.88
CA LEU A 8 20.00 -5.20 18.21
C LEU A 8 20.73 -4.33 19.22
N SER A 9 20.49 -3.03 19.17
CA SER A 9 20.82 -2.12 20.25
C SER A 9 20.00 -2.46 21.51
N ASP A 10 20.47 -1.98 22.67
CA ASP A 10 19.78 -2.19 23.93
C ASP A 10 18.36 -1.58 23.91
N ASP A 11 18.20 -0.43 23.26
CA ASP A 11 16.91 0.25 23.11
C ASP A 11 15.93 -0.55 22.25
N GLU A 12 16.39 -1.12 21.14
CA GLU A 12 15.55 -1.97 20.28
C GLU A 12 15.12 -3.25 21.00
N LEU A 13 16.01 -3.85 21.77
CA LEU A 13 15.70 -5.03 22.57
C LEU A 13 14.69 -4.70 23.68
N ALA A 14 14.88 -3.57 24.37
CA ALA A 14 13.99 -3.09 25.42
C ALA A 14 12.57 -2.82 24.88
N ALA A 15 12.44 -2.20 23.71
CA ALA A 15 11.15 -1.98 23.07
C ALA A 15 10.43 -3.31 22.73
N LEU A 16 11.20 -4.31 22.30
CA LEU A 16 10.67 -5.65 22.02
C LEU A 16 10.19 -6.34 23.30
N ASP A 17 10.94 -6.20 24.38
CA ASP A 17 10.61 -6.73 25.71
C ASP A 17 9.36 -6.08 26.29
N GLU A 18 9.25 -4.76 26.20
CA GLU A 18 8.06 -4.04 26.64
C GLU A 18 6.81 -4.50 25.89
N ALA A 19 6.91 -4.73 24.58
CA ALA A 19 5.80 -5.23 23.78
C ALA A 19 5.35 -6.64 24.20
N VAL A 20 6.29 -7.50 24.59
CA VAL A 20 5.97 -8.84 25.11
C VAL A 20 5.41 -8.76 26.53
N ALA A 21 6.00 -7.96 27.41
CA ALA A 21 5.55 -7.76 28.78
C ALA A 21 4.14 -7.15 28.84
N ALA A 22 3.81 -6.26 27.90
CA ALA A 22 2.47 -5.71 27.73
C ALA A 22 1.45 -6.70 27.13
N GLY A 23 1.87 -7.94 26.83
CA GLY A 23 1.00 -8.98 26.25
C GLY A 23 0.62 -8.75 24.78
N ARG A 24 1.21 -7.75 24.10
CA ARG A 24 0.93 -7.46 22.69
C ARG A 24 1.42 -8.59 21.79
N TYR A 25 2.50 -9.28 22.20
CA TYR A 25 3.03 -10.43 21.51
C TYR A 25 3.40 -11.55 22.49
N PRO A 26 3.24 -12.82 22.10
CA PRO A 26 3.53 -13.96 22.97
C PRO A 26 5.04 -14.24 23.15
N SER A 27 5.90 -13.65 22.31
CA SER A 27 7.35 -13.78 22.40
C SER A 27 8.07 -12.73 21.55
N ARG A 28 9.36 -12.50 21.83
CA ARG A 28 10.25 -11.66 21.01
C ARG A 28 10.24 -12.08 19.55
N ALA A 29 10.33 -13.39 19.28
CA ALA A 29 10.31 -13.91 17.92
C ALA A 29 8.97 -13.64 17.21
N ALA A 30 7.84 -13.69 17.93
CA ALA A 30 6.54 -13.32 17.37
C ALA A 30 6.47 -11.83 17.04
N ALA A 31 6.99 -10.96 17.91
CA ALA A 31 7.08 -9.52 17.66
C ALA A 31 7.96 -9.20 16.44
N VAL A 32 9.13 -9.82 16.31
CA VAL A 32 10.02 -9.66 15.15
C VAL A 32 9.34 -10.11 13.85
N ARG A 33 8.66 -11.26 13.86
CA ARG A 33 7.91 -11.74 12.68
C ARG A 33 6.79 -10.78 12.30
N ALA A 34 6.06 -10.24 13.27
CA ALA A 34 5.03 -9.23 13.02
C ALA A 34 5.63 -7.95 12.41
N GLY A 35 6.77 -7.50 12.93
CA GLY A 35 7.51 -6.36 12.37
C GLY A 35 7.96 -6.58 10.93
N LEU A 36 8.51 -7.77 10.62
CA LEU A 36 8.91 -8.13 9.25
C LEU A 36 7.72 -8.19 8.30
N ALA A 37 6.58 -8.73 8.73
CA ALA A 37 5.36 -8.75 7.92
C ALA A 37 4.86 -7.32 7.63
N ALA A 38 4.86 -6.44 8.65
CA ALA A 38 4.48 -5.04 8.48
C ALA A 38 5.43 -4.27 7.54
N LEU A 39 6.74 -4.57 7.61
CA LEU A 39 7.72 -4.02 6.67
C LEU A 39 7.42 -4.47 5.23
N GLY A 40 7.22 -5.76 5.01
CA GLY A 40 6.91 -6.30 3.68
C GLY A 40 5.64 -5.70 3.08
N GLU A 41 4.59 -5.56 3.89
CA GLU A 41 3.34 -4.92 3.46
C GLU A 41 3.53 -3.43 3.12
N ARG A 42 4.40 -2.71 3.84
CA ARG A 42 4.73 -1.31 3.53
C ARG A 42 5.49 -1.18 2.22
N GLU A 43 6.47 -2.05 1.97
CA GLU A 43 7.21 -2.04 0.69
C GLU A 43 6.29 -2.41 -0.47
N ARG A 44 5.41 -3.40 -0.30
CA ARG A 44 4.41 -3.77 -1.31
C ARG A 44 3.49 -2.59 -1.67
N ARG A 45 3.01 -1.85 -0.65
CA ARG A 45 2.20 -0.64 -0.87
C ARG A 45 2.98 0.47 -1.56
N ARG A 46 4.28 0.61 -1.30
CA ARG A 46 5.15 1.58 -1.98
C ARG A 46 5.30 1.24 -3.47
N GLU A 47 5.58 -0.02 -3.79
CA GLU A 47 5.66 -0.49 -5.18
C GLU A 47 4.38 -0.19 -5.97
N ILE A 48 3.21 -0.44 -5.35
CA ILE A 48 1.92 -0.13 -5.98
C ILE A 48 1.79 1.38 -6.21
N ALA A 49 2.08 2.21 -5.19
CA ALA A 49 1.98 3.66 -5.30
C ALA A 49 2.93 4.22 -6.38
N GLU A 50 4.12 3.64 -6.50
CA GLU A 50 5.11 4.01 -7.52
C GLU A 50 4.63 3.59 -8.92
N ALA A 51 4.09 2.38 -9.08
CA ALA A 51 3.49 1.95 -10.34
C ALA A 51 2.32 2.85 -10.77
N TYR A 52 1.49 3.30 -9.83
CA TYR A 52 0.44 4.28 -10.11
C TYR A 52 1.04 5.63 -10.54
N ARG A 53 2.06 6.14 -9.84
CA ARG A 53 2.73 7.39 -10.21
C ARG A 53 3.32 7.31 -11.62
N GLU A 54 4.05 6.24 -11.91
CA GLU A 54 4.66 6.03 -13.23
C GLU A 54 3.59 5.90 -14.33
N ALA A 55 2.46 5.23 -14.06
CA ALA A 55 1.35 5.17 -15.00
C ALA A 55 0.72 6.56 -15.25
N TYR A 56 0.57 7.38 -14.20
CA TYR A 56 0.06 8.75 -14.32
C TYR A 56 1.05 9.71 -14.99
N GLU A 57 2.36 9.53 -14.80
CA GLU A 57 3.41 10.33 -15.46
C GLU A 57 3.60 9.91 -16.93
N ARG A 58 3.35 8.64 -17.26
CA ARG A 58 3.50 8.07 -18.61
C ARG A 58 2.25 8.18 -19.48
N LEU A 59 1.11 8.52 -18.89
CA LEU A 59 -0.05 9.02 -19.63
C LEU A 59 0.14 10.54 -19.77
N PRO A 60 0.52 11.05 -20.95
CA PRO A 60 0.22 12.45 -21.21
C PRO A 60 -1.30 12.57 -21.06
N GLN A 61 -1.76 13.63 -20.39
CA GLN A 61 -3.15 14.05 -20.47
C GLN A 61 -3.39 14.59 -21.90
N ASP A 62 -3.22 13.73 -22.90
CA ASP A 62 -3.49 14.09 -24.29
C ASP A 62 -5.00 14.26 -24.43
N GLU A 63 -5.38 15.27 -25.21
CA GLU A 63 -6.76 15.65 -25.53
C GLU A 63 -7.66 14.46 -25.87
N TRP A 64 -7.08 13.35 -26.35
CA TRP A 64 -7.76 12.11 -26.64
C TRP A 64 -8.41 11.41 -25.44
N PHE A 65 -7.80 11.46 -24.24
CA PHE A 65 -8.41 10.89 -23.03
C PHE A 65 -9.60 11.74 -22.57
N ALA A 66 -9.49 13.06 -22.72
CA ALA A 66 -10.59 13.99 -22.44
C ALA A 66 -11.75 13.83 -23.44
N GLU A 67 -11.47 13.68 -24.74
CA GLU A 67 -12.48 13.39 -25.77
C GLU A 67 -13.19 12.05 -25.52
N SER A 68 -12.43 11.02 -25.13
CA SER A 68 -12.97 9.69 -24.87
C SER A 68 -13.88 9.66 -23.64
N VAL A 69 -13.49 10.37 -22.56
CA VAL A 69 -14.32 10.54 -21.36
C VAL A 69 -15.55 11.42 -21.66
N ALA A 70 -15.40 12.49 -22.44
CA ALA A 70 -16.50 13.36 -22.86
C ALA A 70 -17.54 12.60 -23.72
N ALA A 71 -17.11 11.75 -24.65
CA ALA A 71 -17.99 10.92 -25.46
C ALA A 71 -18.75 9.88 -24.60
N MET A 72 -18.08 9.27 -23.62
CA MET A 72 -18.70 8.29 -22.72
C MET A 72 -19.73 8.93 -21.77
N VAL A 73 -19.45 10.13 -21.27
CA VAL A 73 -20.37 10.88 -20.39
C VAL A 73 -21.53 11.51 -21.18
N GLY A 74 -21.26 12.05 -22.37
CA GLY A 74 -22.27 12.64 -23.25
C GLY A 74 -23.33 11.63 -23.72
N GLY A 75 -22.93 10.39 -24.00
CA GLY A 75 -23.88 9.31 -24.35
C GLY A 75 -24.83 8.94 -23.21
N ARG A 76 -24.40 9.09 -21.94
CA ARG A 76 -25.23 8.78 -20.77
C ARG A 76 -26.27 9.88 -20.49
N LEU A 77 -25.92 11.15 -20.71
CA LEU A 77 -26.82 12.29 -20.54
C LEU A 77 -27.84 12.46 -21.68
N ALA A 78 -27.51 11.99 -22.90
CA ALA A 78 -28.44 11.99 -24.02
C ALA A 78 -29.55 10.93 -23.86
N GLY A 79 -29.26 9.81 -23.19
CA GLY A 79 -30.24 8.77 -22.87
C GLY A 79 -31.32 9.21 -21.86
N GLU A 80 -30.99 10.14 -20.97
CA GLU A 80 -31.93 10.63 -19.93
C GLU A 80 -32.92 11.69 -20.44
N ARG A 81 -32.69 12.31 -21.62
CA ARG A 81 -33.63 13.26 -22.23
C ARG A 81 -34.63 12.64 -23.20
N ALA A 82 -34.41 11.40 -23.63
CA ALA A 82 -35.29 10.69 -24.56
C ALA A 82 -36.35 9.82 -23.86
N GLY A 83 -36.37 9.82 -22.52
CA GLY A 83 -37.28 9.03 -21.69
C GLY A 83 -38.30 9.85 -20.91
N HIS A 84 -38.92 10.87 -21.54
CA HIS A 84 -40.07 11.58 -20.96
C HIS A 84 -41.14 11.89 -22.02
#